data_AF-A0A7S3DLY5-F1
#
_entry.id   AF-A0A7S3DLY5-F1
#
_cell.length_a   1.000
_cell.length_b   1.000
_cell.length_c   1.000
_cell.angle_alpha   90.00
_cell.angle_beta   90.00
_cell.angle_gamma   90.00
#
_symmetry.space_group_name_H-M   'P 1'
#
loop_
_entity.id
_entity.type
_entity.pdbx_description
1 polymer ?
#
loop_
_entity_poly.entity_id
_entity_poly.type
_entity_poly.pdbx_seq_one_letter_code
_entity_poly.pdbx_strand_id
1 'polypeptide(L)'
;GRNTNFGMSGKYHHVATGSDDYDREDEMLDGVEVVTPPDLSWRELMALQSCNSVVCCVALLVLVLLGAVVLVPKGDGTDLGLEPPGEGGKSSGSSVFALTCRSNLFNETHSWPDFLTQMKENQKGISRCLVTNQECECTDRTNPEKPAHEDAEDLVPWQYAFNQNLKVIQNMKPRSKLDVVFVGDDKIERWSGNSWGTRKSDLDSYQKSFDKYFGGNQKPTTQQQPQDEEESMLSGLALGLSDDECPQVLYRLKHGILSNPTYKLEPNVWWIVVGSHDAIVRQCSYPNILAGLLEITNTILEDQPHSTVVLNSLLPMDLDQTTNYWSTIVAPINQAMECFAAGHYDDRVQFFNASDLFLDDSMLSASCTGCLKRQYFHTNSTSRLNIMGYEIWGKAIAERVRQIRKHKR
;
A
#
# COMPACT_ATOMS: atom_id res chain seq x y z
N GLY A 1 3.58 28.55 63.53
CA GLY A 1 4.11 28.21 62.19
C GLY A 1 4.92 26.95 62.30
N ARG A 2 4.49 25.87 61.63
CA ARG A 2 5.21 24.59 61.60
C ARG A 2 6.17 24.60 60.40
N ASN A 3 7.45 24.38 60.67
CA ASN A 3 8.46 24.04 59.68
C ASN A 3 8.30 22.56 59.32
N THR A 4 8.15 22.26 58.03
CA THR A 4 8.30 20.91 57.49
C THR A 4 9.39 20.93 56.44
N ASN A 5 10.55 20.39 56.81
CA ASN A 5 11.57 19.90 55.91
C ASN A 5 11.05 18.62 55.24
N PHE A 6 11.03 18.59 53.91
CA PHE A 6 11.09 17.35 53.14
C PHE A 6 11.99 17.59 51.92
N GLY A 7 13.24 17.16 52.05
CA GLY A 7 14.13 16.95 50.92
C GLY A 7 14.05 15.49 50.50
N MET A 8 13.67 15.24 49.26
CA MET A 8 13.92 13.97 48.59
C MET A 8 14.57 14.26 47.24
N SER A 9 15.90 14.11 47.19
CA SER A 9 16.65 13.97 45.95
C SER A 9 16.79 12.47 45.65
N GLY A 10 15.87 11.93 44.86
CA GLY A 10 16.03 10.60 44.25
C GLY A 10 16.58 10.77 42.85
N LYS A 11 17.90 10.64 42.67
CA LYS A 11 18.53 10.50 41.36
C LYS A 11 18.23 9.09 40.83
N TYR A 12 17.38 8.99 39.81
CA TYR A 12 17.28 7.78 38.99
C TYR A 12 18.41 7.80 37.96
N HIS A 13 19.42 6.96 38.17
CA HIS A 13 20.35 6.56 37.12
C HIS A 13 19.75 5.35 36.39
N HIS A 14 19.19 5.57 35.20
CA HIS A 14 18.97 4.47 34.26
C HIS A 14 20.32 4.15 33.60
N VAL A 15 20.87 3.01 33.99
CA VAL A 15 21.94 2.34 33.26
C VAL A 15 21.28 1.64 32.09
N ALA A 16 21.52 2.15 30.87
CA ALA A 16 21.18 1.44 29.65
C ALA A 16 22.24 0.35 29.44
N THR A 17 21.93 -0.88 29.82
CA THR A 17 22.65 -2.05 29.31
C THR A 17 22.02 -2.44 27.97
N GLY A 18 22.84 -2.39 26.92
CA GLY A 18 22.44 -2.75 25.57
C GLY A 18 22.02 -4.22 25.47
N SER A 19 20.99 -4.44 24.67
CA SER A 19 20.61 -5.73 24.11
C SER A 19 20.33 -5.49 22.63
N ASP A 20 21.40 -5.53 21.84
CA ASP A 20 21.36 -5.59 20.37
C ASP A 20 21.11 -7.06 19.95
N ASP A 21 19.94 -7.60 20.29
CA ASP A 21 19.52 -8.95 19.91
C ASP A 21 18.03 -8.93 19.52
N TYR A 22 17.72 -8.39 18.34
CA TYR A 22 16.39 -8.51 17.71
C TYR A 22 16.49 -8.83 16.20
N ASP A 23 17.50 -9.62 15.82
CA ASP A 23 17.59 -10.28 14.51
C ASP A 23 17.20 -11.78 14.60
N ARG A 24 16.46 -12.17 15.65
CA ARG A 24 16.11 -13.57 15.93
C ARG A 24 14.65 -13.88 15.60
N GLU A 25 14.29 -13.76 14.31
CA GLU A 25 12.98 -14.23 13.79
C GLU A 25 13.07 -15.51 12.94
N ASP A 26 14.23 -16.15 12.80
CA ASP A 26 14.40 -17.31 11.89
C ASP A 26 14.53 -18.71 12.56
N GLU A 27 14.07 -18.93 13.80
CA GLU A 27 14.17 -20.25 14.47
C GLU A 27 12.84 -20.82 15.02
N MET A 28 11.72 -20.75 14.27
CA MET A 28 10.51 -21.51 14.63
C MET A 28 9.76 -22.10 13.43
N LEU A 29 10.38 -22.97 12.63
CA LEU A 29 9.64 -23.93 11.79
C LEU A 29 10.46 -25.22 11.53
N ASP A 30 10.87 -25.93 12.57
CA ASP A 30 11.32 -27.33 12.44
C ASP A 30 10.39 -28.23 13.25
N GLY A 31 9.62 -29.09 12.57
CA GLY A 31 8.91 -30.21 13.20
C GLY A 31 7.47 -30.52 12.80
N VAL A 32 6.97 -30.08 11.63
CA VAL A 32 5.66 -30.54 11.14
C VAL A 32 5.82 -31.72 10.19
N GLU A 33 5.54 -32.93 10.67
CA GLU A 33 5.34 -34.10 9.82
C GLU A 33 4.10 -33.90 8.92
N VAL A 34 4.31 -33.95 7.61
CA VAL A 34 3.24 -33.88 6.60
C VAL A 34 2.49 -35.20 6.59
N VAL A 35 1.29 -35.22 7.19
CA VAL A 35 0.31 -36.27 6.98
C VAL A 35 -0.38 -36.03 5.63
N THR A 36 -0.08 -36.87 4.64
CA THR A 36 -0.79 -36.87 3.34
C THR A 36 -2.21 -37.41 3.51
N PRO A 37 -3.28 -36.65 3.17
CA PRO A 37 -4.63 -37.19 3.12
C PRO A 37 -4.86 -38.02 1.84
N PRO A 38 -5.83 -38.95 1.84
CA PRO A 38 -6.06 -39.85 0.72
C PRO A 38 -6.73 -39.13 -0.47
N ASP A 39 -6.39 -39.62 -1.66
CA ASP A 39 -6.85 -39.23 -2.99
C ASP A 39 -8.29 -38.69 -3.07
N LEU A 40 -8.41 -37.39 -3.30
CA LEU A 40 -9.60 -36.77 -3.89
C LEU A 40 -9.34 -36.54 -5.38
N SER A 41 -10.19 -37.12 -6.21
CA SER A 41 -10.00 -37.15 -7.66
C SER A 41 -10.07 -35.75 -8.26
N TRP A 42 -9.15 -35.45 -9.18
CA TRP A 42 -9.02 -34.24 -10.00
C TRP A 42 -10.28 -33.75 -10.74
N ARG A 43 -11.40 -34.49 -10.68
CA ARG A 43 -12.66 -34.15 -11.35
C ARG A 43 -13.59 -33.23 -10.56
N GLU A 44 -13.38 -33.03 -9.27
CA GLU A 44 -14.26 -32.19 -8.43
C GLU A 44 -13.72 -30.76 -8.22
N LEU A 45 -12.42 -30.52 -8.48
CA LEU A 45 -11.76 -29.20 -8.35
C LEU A 45 -11.93 -28.28 -9.58
N MET A 46 -12.53 -28.74 -10.67
CA MET A 46 -12.74 -27.95 -11.90
C MET A 46 -14.15 -27.31 -12.00
N ALA A 47 -14.97 -27.35 -10.95
CA ALA A 47 -16.35 -26.87 -11.00
C ALA A 47 -16.53 -25.36 -10.72
N LEU A 48 -15.48 -24.60 -10.41
CA LEU A 48 -15.55 -23.16 -10.16
C LEU A 48 -14.39 -22.39 -10.80
N GLN A 49 -14.26 -22.47 -12.14
CA GLN A 49 -13.57 -21.44 -12.90
C GLN A 49 -13.96 -21.49 -14.39
N SER A 50 -14.36 -20.33 -14.90
CA SER A 50 -14.65 -19.99 -16.31
C SER A 50 -15.97 -20.48 -16.92
N CYS A 51 -16.70 -19.50 -17.45
CA CYS A 51 -17.86 -19.68 -18.30
C CYS A 51 -17.46 -20.47 -19.57
N ASN A 52 -17.71 -21.79 -19.56
CA ASN A 52 -17.42 -22.71 -20.65
C ASN A 52 -18.64 -22.95 -21.56
N SER A 53 -19.46 -21.91 -21.75
CA SER A 53 -20.56 -22.00 -22.70
C SER A 53 -20.07 -21.63 -24.09
N VAL A 54 -20.37 -22.50 -25.06
CA VAL A 54 -20.26 -22.22 -26.51
C VAL A 54 -20.91 -20.88 -26.86
N VAL A 55 -21.91 -20.44 -26.08
CA VAL A 55 -22.57 -19.14 -26.23
C VAL A 55 -21.62 -17.95 -26.00
N CYS A 56 -20.68 -18.02 -25.04
CA CYS A 56 -19.71 -16.96 -24.79
C CYS A 56 -18.66 -16.87 -25.90
N CYS A 57 -18.17 -18.01 -26.40
CA CYS A 57 -17.25 -18.04 -27.54
C CYS A 57 -17.94 -17.55 -28.82
N VAL A 58 -19.21 -17.91 -29.04
CA VAL A 58 -19.99 -17.45 -30.20
C VAL A 58 -20.31 -15.96 -30.08
N ALA A 59 -20.61 -15.42 -28.90
CA ALA A 59 -20.83 -13.99 -28.71
C ALA A 59 -19.57 -13.16 -28.98
N LEU A 60 -18.40 -13.62 -28.53
CA LEU A 60 -17.11 -12.99 -28.82
C LEU A 60 -16.74 -13.10 -30.31
N LEU A 61 -16.99 -14.25 -30.94
CA LEU A 61 -16.76 -14.44 -32.38
C LEU A 61 -17.72 -13.56 -33.21
N VAL A 62 -18.97 -13.41 -32.78
CA VAL A 62 -19.98 -12.55 -33.43
C VAL A 62 -19.62 -11.07 -33.25
N LEU A 63 -19.10 -10.63 -32.11
CA LEU A 63 -18.63 -9.25 -31.93
C LEU A 63 -17.39 -8.93 -32.78
N VAL A 64 -16.50 -9.91 -32.97
CA VAL A 64 -15.32 -9.78 -33.86
C VAL A 64 -15.74 -9.83 -35.34
N LEU A 65 -16.71 -10.68 -35.71
CA LEU A 65 -17.18 -10.84 -37.08
C LEU A 65 -18.17 -9.75 -37.53
N LEU A 66 -18.92 -9.13 -36.60
CA LEU A 66 -19.86 -8.04 -36.91
C LEU A 66 -19.18 -6.68 -37.07
N GLY A 67 -17.85 -6.59 -37.00
CA GLY A 67 -17.12 -5.38 -37.36
C GLY A 67 -17.66 -4.15 -36.63
N ALA A 68 -17.62 -4.15 -35.30
CA ALA A 68 -17.75 -2.93 -34.51
C ALA A 68 -16.53 -2.03 -34.77
N VAL A 69 -16.50 -1.44 -35.95
CA VAL A 69 -15.63 -0.34 -36.32
C VAL A 69 -16.08 0.84 -35.49
N VAL A 70 -15.30 1.18 -34.47
CA VAL A 70 -15.35 2.52 -33.87
C VAL A 70 -14.90 3.49 -34.95
N LEU A 71 -15.85 4.10 -35.64
CA LEU A 71 -15.58 5.18 -36.59
C LEU A 71 -15.18 6.43 -35.80
N VAL A 72 -13.87 6.68 -35.75
CA VAL A 72 -13.33 7.98 -35.35
C VAL A 72 -13.45 8.92 -36.57
N PRO A 73 -14.04 10.12 -36.44
CA PRO A 73 -14.08 11.06 -37.55
C PRO A 73 -12.66 11.53 -37.86
N LYS A 74 -12.19 11.25 -39.09
CA LYS A 74 -10.97 11.84 -39.62
C LYS A 74 -11.29 13.27 -40.07
N GLY A 75 -10.76 14.25 -39.36
CA GLY A 75 -10.73 15.64 -39.82
C GLY A 75 -9.77 15.80 -40.99
N ASP A 76 -10.21 16.54 -42.00
CA ASP A 76 -9.47 16.88 -43.20
C ASP A 76 -8.21 17.71 -42.89
N GLY A 77 -7.15 17.41 -43.64
CA GLY A 77 -5.77 17.74 -43.29
C GLY A 77 -5.26 19.13 -43.65
N THR A 78 -3.99 19.36 -43.29
CA THR A 78 -2.94 19.95 -44.14
C THR A 78 -1.59 19.89 -43.41
N ASP A 79 -0.54 19.79 -44.22
CA ASP A 79 0.90 19.92 -43.96
C ASP A 79 1.70 18.80 -43.25
N LEU A 80 2.56 18.19 -44.09
CA LEU A 80 3.62 17.26 -43.76
C LEU A 80 4.83 18.02 -43.23
N GLY A 81 4.96 18.07 -41.90
CA GLY A 81 6.24 18.32 -41.21
C GLY A 81 6.78 16.99 -40.69
N LEU A 82 8.00 16.63 -41.09
CA LEU A 82 8.74 15.49 -40.53
C LEU A 82 9.21 15.86 -39.12
N GLU A 83 8.54 15.34 -38.09
CA GLU A 83 9.06 15.27 -36.72
C GLU A 83 9.56 13.85 -36.40
N PRO A 84 10.60 13.71 -35.55
CA PRO A 84 11.15 12.41 -35.16
C PRO A 84 10.16 11.64 -34.25
N PRO A 85 10.30 10.31 -34.13
CA PRO A 85 9.33 9.47 -33.44
C PRO A 85 9.36 9.75 -31.94
N GLY A 86 8.37 10.49 -31.45
CA GLY A 86 8.04 10.59 -30.03
C GLY A 86 7.47 9.27 -29.52
N GLU A 87 7.87 8.89 -28.31
CA GLU A 87 7.48 7.68 -27.60
C GLU A 87 5.95 7.47 -27.63
N GLY A 88 5.55 6.29 -28.13
CA GLY A 88 4.17 5.93 -28.39
C GLY A 88 3.30 5.89 -27.14
N GLY A 89 2.15 6.56 -27.23
CA GLY A 89 1.13 6.59 -26.20
C GLY A 89 0.52 5.21 -25.92
N LYS A 90 0.65 4.76 -24.66
CA LYS A 90 -0.06 3.62 -24.07
C LYS A 90 -1.46 4.00 -23.52
N SER A 91 -2.22 4.88 -24.18
CA SER A 91 -3.49 5.38 -23.61
C SER A 91 -4.73 4.52 -23.94
N SER A 92 -4.67 3.62 -24.93
CA SER A 92 -5.85 2.82 -25.33
C SER A 92 -6.15 1.61 -24.42
N GLY A 93 -5.18 1.15 -23.63
CA GLY A 93 -5.36 -0.02 -22.75
C GLY A 93 -6.20 0.26 -21.49
N SER A 94 -6.14 1.48 -20.95
CA SER A 94 -6.80 1.83 -19.68
C SER A 94 -8.33 1.74 -19.76
N SER A 95 -8.92 2.17 -20.88
CA SER A 95 -10.39 2.14 -21.07
C SER A 95 -10.95 0.71 -21.15
N VAL A 96 -10.24 -0.21 -21.82
CA VAL A 96 -10.66 -1.62 -21.95
C VAL A 96 -10.53 -2.34 -20.60
N PHE A 97 -9.46 -2.06 -19.85
CA PHE A 97 -9.27 -2.62 -18.51
C PHE A 97 -10.35 -2.15 -17.54
N ALA A 98 -10.66 -0.85 -17.50
CA ALA A 98 -11.72 -0.31 -16.66
C ALA A 98 -13.09 -0.93 -16.97
N LEU A 99 -13.40 -1.15 -18.25
CA LEU A 99 -14.62 -1.86 -18.68
C LEU A 99 -14.63 -3.32 -18.20
N THR A 100 -13.49 -4.00 -18.27
CA THR A 100 -13.34 -5.40 -17.80
C THR A 100 -13.48 -5.50 -16.27
N CYS A 101 -12.91 -4.54 -15.54
CA CYS A 101 -13.09 -4.43 -14.09
C CYS A 101 -14.56 -4.22 -13.73
N ARG A 102 -15.25 -3.29 -14.42
CA ARG A 102 -16.68 -3.06 -14.20
C ARG A 102 -17.52 -4.30 -14.48
N SER A 103 -17.25 -5.02 -15.56
CA SER A 103 -18.04 -6.20 -15.93
C SER A 103 -17.81 -7.41 -15.03
N ASN A 104 -16.61 -7.56 -14.43
CA ASN A 104 -16.26 -8.79 -13.70
C ASN A 104 -16.38 -8.65 -12.18
N LEU A 105 -16.11 -7.47 -11.62
CA LEU A 105 -16.12 -7.24 -10.16
C LEU A 105 -17.34 -6.44 -9.69
N PHE A 106 -17.96 -5.63 -10.56
CA PHE A 106 -18.98 -4.65 -10.17
C PHE A 106 -20.34 -4.84 -10.87
N ASN A 107 -20.57 -5.98 -11.52
CA ASN A 107 -21.70 -6.13 -12.46
C ASN A 107 -23.09 -6.12 -11.79
N GLU A 108 -23.18 -6.12 -10.45
CA GLU A 108 -24.46 -6.16 -9.71
C GLU A 108 -24.63 -5.05 -8.67
N THR A 109 -23.57 -4.34 -8.27
CA THR A 109 -23.64 -3.26 -7.28
C THR A 109 -23.57 -1.90 -7.96
N HIS A 110 -24.70 -1.17 -7.97
CA HIS A 110 -24.79 0.09 -8.69
C HIS A 110 -24.06 1.26 -8.00
N SER A 111 -23.65 1.10 -6.74
CA SER A 111 -22.89 2.14 -6.03
C SER A 111 -21.70 1.57 -5.24
N TRP A 112 -20.67 2.40 -5.08
CA TRP A 112 -19.51 2.07 -4.25
C TRP A 112 -19.87 1.71 -2.80
N PRO A 113 -20.76 2.45 -2.12
CA PRO A 113 -21.28 2.06 -0.81
C PRO A 113 -21.83 0.62 -0.77
N ASP A 114 -22.48 0.17 -1.84
CA ASP A 114 -23.02 -1.19 -1.92
C ASP A 114 -21.89 -2.23 -2.03
N PHE A 115 -20.85 -1.95 -2.81
CA PHE A 115 -19.68 -2.83 -2.89
C PHE A 115 -18.94 -2.93 -1.56
N LEU A 116 -18.67 -1.81 -0.88
CA LEU A 116 -18.05 -1.84 0.44
C LEU A 116 -18.92 -2.58 1.46
N THR A 117 -20.24 -2.39 1.40
CA THR A 117 -21.20 -3.12 2.23
C THR A 117 -21.14 -4.62 1.94
N GLN A 118 -21.12 -5.02 0.67
CA GLN A 118 -20.98 -6.41 0.26
C GLN A 118 -19.66 -7.02 0.75
N MET A 119 -18.55 -6.28 0.66
CA MET A 119 -17.26 -6.72 1.18
C MET A 119 -17.30 -6.92 2.71
N LYS A 120 -17.94 -6.00 3.44
CA LYS A 120 -18.18 -6.11 4.89
C LYS A 120 -19.11 -7.27 5.26
N GLU A 121 -20.11 -7.57 4.44
CA GLU A 121 -20.98 -8.73 4.61
C GLU A 121 -20.22 -10.03 4.33
N ASN A 122 -19.38 -10.06 3.30
CA ASN A 122 -18.53 -11.19 2.95
C ASN A 122 -17.54 -11.52 4.08
N GLN A 123 -17.04 -10.53 4.83
CA GLN A 123 -16.23 -10.76 6.04
C GLN A 123 -16.96 -11.52 7.16
N LYS A 124 -18.31 -11.55 7.15
CA LYS A 124 -19.12 -12.31 8.12
C LYS A 124 -19.35 -13.75 7.69
N GLY A 125 -19.32 -14.03 6.39
CA GLY A 125 -19.70 -15.35 5.82
C GLY A 125 -18.55 -16.17 5.24
N ILE A 126 -17.44 -15.56 4.84
CA ILE A 126 -16.28 -16.23 4.22
C ILE A 126 -15.22 -16.52 5.29
N SER A 127 -14.44 -17.60 5.10
CA SER A 127 -13.22 -17.81 5.88
C SER A 127 -12.36 -16.55 5.83
N ARG A 128 -12.24 -15.87 6.98
CA ARG A 128 -11.39 -14.67 7.13
C ARG A 128 -9.91 -15.00 6.92
N CYS A 129 -9.59 -16.28 6.90
CA CYS A 129 -8.28 -16.88 6.77
C CYS A 129 -8.03 -17.32 5.33
N LEU A 130 -6.77 -17.26 4.92
CA LEU A 130 -6.29 -17.84 3.68
C LEU A 130 -6.48 -19.37 3.64
N VAL A 131 -6.14 -20.03 4.75
CA VAL A 131 -6.21 -21.49 4.87
C VAL A 131 -7.49 -21.85 5.63
N THR A 132 -8.45 -22.43 4.92
CA THR A 132 -9.63 -23.02 5.54
C THR A 132 -9.16 -24.17 6.45
N ASN A 133 -9.51 -24.13 7.74
CA ASN A 133 -9.19 -25.11 8.81
C ASN A 133 -7.97 -24.80 9.70
N GLN A 134 -7.30 -23.66 9.55
CA GLN A 134 -6.38 -23.16 10.57
C GLN A 134 -7.04 -22.03 11.36
N GLU A 135 -6.79 -21.99 12.67
CA GLU A 135 -7.08 -20.82 13.48
C GLU A 135 -6.18 -19.69 12.96
N CYS A 136 -6.75 -18.72 12.25
CA CYS A 136 -6.06 -17.47 11.95
C CYS A 136 -6.73 -16.33 12.72
N GLU A 137 -5.94 -15.33 13.07
CA GLU A 137 -6.36 -14.17 13.86
C GLU A 137 -6.80 -13.01 12.97
N CYS A 138 -7.65 -13.29 11.99
CA CYS A 138 -8.19 -12.25 11.12
C CYS A 138 -9.48 -11.68 11.70
N THR A 139 -9.36 -10.56 12.39
CA THR A 139 -10.49 -9.72 12.82
C THR A 139 -11.09 -8.96 11.63
N ASP A 140 -12.14 -8.19 11.91
CA ASP A 140 -12.74 -7.29 10.91
C ASP A 140 -11.76 -6.16 10.58
N ARG A 141 -11.22 -6.18 9.36
CA ARG A 141 -10.21 -5.19 8.92
C ARG A 141 -10.77 -3.79 8.68
N THR A 142 -12.08 -3.60 8.79
CA THR A 142 -12.75 -2.30 8.69
C THR A 142 -13.00 -1.66 10.05
N ASN A 143 -12.81 -2.39 11.15
CA ASN A 143 -12.96 -1.85 12.49
C ASN A 143 -11.64 -1.18 12.93
N PRO A 144 -11.64 0.11 13.33
CA PRO A 144 -10.44 0.76 13.86
C PRO A 144 -10.05 0.15 15.21
N GLU A 145 -8.89 -0.50 15.27
CA GLU A 145 -8.40 -1.19 16.46
C GLU A 145 -6.95 -0.80 16.75
N LYS A 146 -6.57 -0.79 18.03
CA LYS A 146 -5.15 -0.79 18.41
C LYS A 146 -4.57 -2.19 18.16
N PRO A 147 -3.25 -2.39 18.17
CA PRO A 147 -2.68 -3.73 18.23
C PRO A 147 -3.35 -4.56 19.35
N ALA A 148 -3.87 -5.72 18.99
CA ALA A 148 -4.39 -6.69 19.94
C ALA A 148 -3.18 -7.47 20.48
N HIS A 149 -2.60 -7.01 21.58
CA HIS A 149 -1.66 -7.83 22.34
C HIS A 149 -2.30 -8.25 23.65
N GLU A 150 -2.17 -9.53 23.95
CA GLU A 150 -2.51 -10.09 25.27
C GLU A 150 -1.63 -9.47 26.36
N ASP A 151 -0.41 -9.07 25.99
CA ASP A 151 0.57 -8.45 26.87
C ASP A 151 0.66 -6.94 26.65
N ALA A 152 0.53 -6.18 27.75
CA ALA A 152 0.59 -4.72 27.74
C ALA A 152 1.95 -4.15 27.27
N GLU A 153 2.98 -4.99 27.11
CA GLU A 153 4.34 -4.58 26.77
C GLU A 153 4.48 -4.14 25.31
N ASP A 154 3.87 -4.84 24.35
CA ASP A 154 3.95 -4.49 22.92
C ASP A 154 3.11 -3.27 22.53
N LEU A 155 2.06 -2.99 23.30
CA LEU A 155 1.26 -1.78 23.13
C LEU A 155 2.07 -0.51 23.40
N VAL A 156 3.11 -0.59 24.24
CA VAL A 156 3.91 0.57 24.65
C VAL A 156 4.77 1.10 23.48
N PRO A 157 5.59 0.28 22.79
CA PRO A 157 6.32 0.70 21.59
C PRO A 157 5.41 1.27 20.50
N TRP A 158 4.29 0.61 20.20
CA TRP A 158 3.36 1.07 19.17
C TRP A 158 2.75 2.44 19.54
N GLN A 159 2.26 2.59 20.77
CA GLN A 159 1.66 3.83 21.24
C GLN A 159 2.70 4.96 21.32
N TYR A 160 3.95 4.64 21.67
CA TYR A 160 5.07 5.58 21.61
C TYR A 160 5.31 6.06 20.18
N ALA A 161 5.42 5.15 19.21
CA ALA A 161 5.59 5.47 17.80
C ALA A 161 4.47 6.34 17.25
N PHE A 162 3.22 5.97 17.56
CA PHE A 162 2.07 6.77 17.17
C PHE A 162 2.13 8.19 17.77
N ASN A 163 2.49 8.32 19.05
CA ASN A 163 2.65 9.62 19.68
C ASN A 163 3.80 10.44 19.08
N GLN A 164 4.87 9.82 18.57
CA GLN A 164 5.91 10.54 17.83
C GLN A 164 5.38 11.08 16.50
N ASN A 165 4.61 10.29 15.76
CA ASN A 165 3.93 10.76 14.54
C ASN A 165 3.03 11.97 14.83
N LEU A 166 2.25 11.94 15.92
CA LEU A 166 1.42 13.08 16.32
C LEU A 166 2.25 14.33 16.68
N LYS A 167 3.39 14.16 17.36
CA LYS A 167 4.30 15.28 17.65
C LYS A 167 4.89 15.89 16.38
N VAL A 168 5.26 15.07 15.40
CA VAL A 168 5.76 15.56 14.10
C VAL A 168 4.69 16.43 13.43
N ILE A 169 3.43 15.97 13.40
CA ILE A 169 2.29 16.73 12.85
C ILE A 169 2.10 18.05 13.61
N GLN A 170 2.07 18.01 14.95
CA GLN A 170 1.87 19.19 15.80
C GLN A 170 2.99 20.23 15.66
N ASN A 171 4.22 19.78 15.41
CA ASN A 171 5.38 20.65 15.24
C ASN A 171 5.52 21.22 13.82
N MET A 172 4.66 20.81 12.88
CA MET A 172 4.65 21.40 11.54
C MET A 172 4.23 22.86 11.61
N LYS A 173 4.86 23.72 10.81
CA LYS A 173 4.48 25.13 10.75
C LYS A 173 3.05 25.23 10.20
N PRO A 174 2.16 26.01 10.84
CA PRO A 174 0.85 26.34 10.29
C PRO A 174 0.98 26.77 8.83
N ARG A 175 0.26 26.11 7.91
CA ARG A 175 0.29 26.31 6.45
C ARG A 175 1.46 25.69 5.68
N SER A 176 2.20 24.74 6.25
CA SER A 176 3.12 23.94 5.45
C SER A 176 2.30 23.11 4.45
N LYS A 177 2.27 23.54 3.19
CA LYS A 177 1.57 22.83 2.13
C LYS A 177 2.35 21.57 1.80
N LEU A 178 1.85 20.42 2.25
CA LEU A 178 2.39 19.12 1.90
C LEU A 178 1.89 18.72 0.51
N ASP A 179 2.79 18.18 -0.30
CA ASP A 179 2.41 17.57 -1.57
C ASP A 179 1.87 16.16 -1.36
N VAL A 180 2.45 15.42 -0.41
CA VAL A 180 2.06 14.05 -0.11
C VAL A 180 2.20 13.71 1.37
N VAL A 181 1.25 12.93 1.92
CA VAL A 181 1.38 12.26 3.22
C VAL A 181 1.32 10.76 2.99
N PHE A 182 2.28 10.03 3.53
CA PHE A 182 2.34 8.58 3.48
C PHE A 182 1.82 7.99 4.78
N VAL A 183 0.93 7.01 4.69
CA VAL A 183 0.46 6.20 5.82
C VAL A 183 0.66 4.73 5.48
N GLY A 184 1.10 3.94 6.45
CA GLY A 184 1.42 2.55 6.19
C GLY A 184 2.10 1.82 7.33
N ASP A 185 2.70 0.69 6.95
CA ASP A 185 3.42 -0.24 7.82
C ASP A 185 4.90 0.14 8.01
N ASP A 186 5.71 -0.85 8.38
CA ASP A 186 7.17 -0.78 8.56
C ASP A 186 7.90 -0.18 7.37
N LYS A 187 7.38 -0.37 6.14
CA LYS A 187 8.01 0.16 4.93
C LYS A 187 8.03 1.68 4.94
N ILE A 188 6.94 2.30 5.38
CA ILE A 188 6.85 3.76 5.49
C ILE A 188 7.57 4.25 6.74
N GLU A 189 7.58 3.48 7.84
CA GLU A 189 8.30 3.89 9.05
C GLU A 189 9.81 4.01 8.80
N ARG A 190 10.40 3.04 8.10
CA ARG A 190 11.83 3.07 7.71
C ARG A 190 12.19 4.30 6.90
N TRP A 191 11.30 4.83 6.05
CA TRP A 191 11.52 6.10 5.35
C TRP A 191 11.64 7.32 6.27
N SER A 192 11.05 7.27 7.46
CA SER A 192 11.27 8.30 8.49
C SER A 192 12.60 8.13 9.23
N GLY A 193 13.34 7.05 8.97
CA GLY A 193 14.55 6.64 9.67
C GLY A 193 14.28 6.13 11.09
N ASN A 194 13.04 5.77 11.40
CA ASN A 194 12.63 5.27 12.70
C ASN A 194 12.24 3.80 12.63
N SER A 195 12.28 3.14 13.79
CA SER A 195 11.65 1.86 14.05
C SER A 195 11.00 1.94 15.43
N TRP A 196 9.72 1.61 15.51
CA TRP A 196 8.90 1.77 16.72
C TRP A 196 9.01 3.18 17.31
N GLY A 197 8.98 4.21 16.45
CA GLY A 197 9.07 5.62 16.84
C GLY A 197 10.45 6.08 17.31
N THR A 198 11.43 5.18 17.37
CA THR A 198 12.79 5.50 17.80
C THR A 198 13.69 5.65 16.60
N ARG A 199 14.49 6.71 16.57
CA ARG A 199 15.51 6.90 15.54
C ARG A 199 16.53 5.77 15.58
N LYS A 200 16.84 5.18 14.42
CA LYS A 200 17.87 4.15 14.29
C LYS A 200 18.90 4.58 13.26
N SER A 201 20.19 4.52 13.62
CA SER A 201 21.28 5.06 12.78
C SER A 201 21.51 4.24 11.50
N ASP A 202 21.25 2.94 11.53
CA ASP A 202 21.24 2.06 10.36
C ASP A 202 20.10 2.40 9.38
N LEU A 203 19.04 3.07 9.85
CA LEU A 203 17.95 3.58 9.02
C LEU A 203 18.20 4.99 8.45
N ASP A 204 19.33 5.64 8.76
CA ASP A 204 19.66 6.98 8.26
C ASP A 204 19.73 7.04 6.73
N SER A 205 20.18 5.95 6.08
CA SER A 205 20.24 5.86 4.62
C SER A 205 18.85 5.90 3.98
N TYR A 206 17.87 5.25 4.61
CA TYR A 206 16.48 5.22 4.14
C TYR A 206 15.82 6.60 4.26
N GLN A 207 16.06 7.32 5.36
CA GLN A 207 15.60 8.70 5.47
C GLN A 207 16.24 9.60 4.41
N LYS A 208 17.55 9.46 4.15
CA LYS A 208 18.20 10.23 3.07
C LYS A 208 17.57 9.93 1.71
N SER A 209 17.19 8.69 1.44
CA SER A 209 16.45 8.33 0.23
C SER A 209 15.06 8.98 0.18
N PHE A 210 14.36 9.09 1.31
CA PHE A 210 13.09 9.81 1.38
C PHE A 210 13.29 11.31 1.13
N ASP A 211 14.22 11.95 1.84
CA ASP A 211 14.52 13.37 1.77
C ASP A 211 14.95 13.80 0.37
N LYS A 212 15.65 12.92 -0.36
CA LYS A 212 16.04 13.14 -1.77
C LYS A 212 14.86 13.51 -2.67
N TYR A 213 13.69 12.94 -2.43
CA TYR A 213 12.49 13.15 -3.27
C TYR A 213 11.41 13.99 -2.59
N PHE A 214 11.31 13.90 -1.25
CA PHE A 214 10.19 14.42 -0.45
C PHE A 214 10.62 15.40 0.66
N GLY A 215 11.90 15.79 0.70
CA GLY A 215 12.47 16.66 1.73
C GLY A 215 12.30 18.16 1.50
N GLY A 216 11.39 18.60 0.62
CA GLY A 216 11.29 19.95 0.02
C GLY A 216 11.24 21.19 0.97
N ASN A 217 11.35 21.00 2.28
CA ASN A 217 11.61 22.05 3.25
C ASN A 217 13.11 22.40 3.40
N GLN A 218 14.02 21.62 2.81
CA GLN A 218 15.44 21.97 2.79
C GLN A 218 15.70 23.02 1.71
N LYS A 219 16.29 24.16 2.11
CA LYS A 219 16.71 25.19 1.15
C LYS A 219 17.67 24.53 0.14
N PRO A 220 17.42 24.65 -1.18
CA PRO A 220 18.36 24.14 -2.16
C PRO A 220 19.76 24.70 -1.87
N THR A 221 20.75 23.83 -1.78
CA THR A 221 22.15 24.16 -1.56
C THR A 221 22.72 24.84 -2.80
N THR A 222 22.33 26.11 -2.99
CA THR A 222 22.95 27.24 -3.70
C THR A 222 23.74 27.07 -5.01
N GLN A 223 23.79 25.92 -5.68
CA GLN A 223 24.54 25.77 -6.95
C GLN A 223 23.85 24.96 -8.05
N GLN A 224 22.63 24.45 -7.85
CA GLN A 224 21.88 23.80 -8.95
C GLN A 224 21.26 24.86 -9.87
N GLN A 225 21.53 24.75 -11.16
CA GLN A 225 21.09 25.70 -12.18
C GLN A 225 19.56 25.72 -12.31
N PRO A 226 18.95 26.89 -12.60
CA PRO A 226 17.51 27.11 -12.63
C PRO A 226 16.76 26.51 -13.84
N GLN A 227 17.35 25.59 -14.61
CA GLN A 227 16.64 24.98 -15.75
C GLN A 227 15.79 23.75 -15.38
N ASP A 228 15.93 23.23 -14.16
CA ASP A 228 15.15 22.09 -13.67
C ASP A 228 14.06 22.51 -12.66
N GLU A 229 13.45 23.70 -12.85
CA GLU A 229 12.38 24.20 -11.96
C GLU A 229 11.13 23.29 -11.91
N GLU A 230 10.89 22.46 -12.94
CA GLU A 230 9.83 21.42 -12.90
C GLU A 230 10.15 20.27 -11.92
N GLU A 231 11.41 20.08 -11.55
CA GLU A 231 11.84 19.03 -10.64
C GLU A 231 11.88 19.51 -9.17
N SER A 232 11.17 20.61 -8.87
CA SER A 232 11.02 21.11 -7.49
C SER A 232 10.77 19.96 -6.52
N MET A 233 11.60 19.85 -5.48
CA MET A 233 11.47 18.82 -4.46
C MET A 233 10.06 18.83 -3.89
N LEU A 234 9.45 17.64 -3.80
CA LEU A 234 8.14 17.51 -3.20
C LEU A 234 8.25 17.70 -1.69
N SER A 235 7.22 18.25 -1.07
CA SER A 235 7.11 18.27 0.39
C SER A 235 6.31 17.06 0.84
N GLY A 236 6.96 16.08 1.49
CA GLY A 236 6.32 14.86 1.96
C GLY A 236 6.44 14.63 3.46
N LEU A 237 5.54 13.81 3.99
CA LEU A 237 5.53 13.38 5.38
C LEU A 237 5.28 11.87 5.47
N ALA A 238 6.18 11.12 6.09
CA ALA A 238 6.04 9.68 6.34
C ALA A 238 5.46 9.42 7.74
N LEU A 239 4.29 8.79 7.82
CA LEU A 239 3.57 8.45 9.06
C LEU A 239 3.33 6.93 9.16
N GLY A 240 4.35 6.16 8.81
CA GLY A 240 4.36 4.69 8.94
C GLY A 240 4.57 4.26 10.38
N LEU A 241 4.20 3.01 10.67
CA LEU A 241 4.43 2.39 11.97
C LEU A 241 4.64 0.89 11.73
N SER A 242 5.71 0.32 12.28
CA SER A 242 5.98 -1.12 12.17
C SER A 242 4.79 -1.95 12.67
N ASP A 243 4.54 -3.04 11.95
CA ASP A 243 3.45 -4.00 12.19
C ASP A 243 2.03 -3.42 12.15
N ASP A 244 1.85 -2.22 11.59
CA ASP A 244 0.51 -1.74 11.30
C ASP A 244 -0.19 -2.63 10.27
N GLU A 245 -1.35 -3.12 10.68
CA GLU A 245 -2.35 -3.72 9.80
C GLU A 245 -3.43 -2.67 9.48
N CYS A 246 -4.39 -3.03 8.62
CA CYS A 246 -5.46 -2.11 8.23
C CYS A 246 -6.22 -1.49 9.43
N PRO A 247 -6.64 -2.26 10.46
CA PRO A 247 -7.29 -1.72 11.66
C PRO A 247 -6.48 -0.66 12.40
N GLN A 248 -5.16 -0.82 12.51
CA GLN A 248 -4.29 0.11 13.24
C GLN A 248 -4.10 1.41 12.46
N VAL A 249 -3.94 1.34 11.13
CA VAL A 249 -3.94 2.56 10.30
C VAL A 249 -5.27 3.30 10.44
N LEU A 250 -6.41 2.60 10.38
CA LEU A 250 -7.74 3.18 10.59
C LEU A 250 -7.87 3.86 11.95
N TYR A 251 -7.39 3.18 13.01
CA TYR A 251 -7.37 3.73 14.35
C TYR A 251 -6.60 5.06 14.39
N ARG A 252 -5.36 5.10 13.88
CA ARG A 252 -4.51 6.29 13.91
C ARG A 252 -5.09 7.45 13.09
N LEU A 253 -5.68 7.15 11.92
CA LEU A 253 -6.40 8.13 11.11
C LEU A 253 -7.49 8.83 11.93
N LYS A 254 -8.33 8.03 12.59
CA LYS A 254 -9.47 8.53 13.39
C LYS A 254 -9.05 9.15 14.73
N HIS A 255 -7.85 8.89 15.24
CA HIS A 255 -7.37 9.32 16.57
C HIS A 255 -6.19 10.30 16.54
N GLY A 256 -6.17 11.22 15.58
CA GLY A 256 -5.29 12.38 15.62
C GLY A 256 -4.42 12.62 14.40
N ILE A 257 -4.43 11.74 13.39
CA ILE A 257 -3.86 12.08 12.07
C ILE A 257 -4.82 12.97 11.29
N LEU A 258 -6.10 12.59 11.16
CA LEU A 258 -7.14 13.39 10.50
C LEU A 258 -7.88 14.29 11.48
N SER A 259 -8.22 13.75 12.66
CA SER A 259 -9.04 14.42 13.67
C SER A 259 -8.29 15.39 14.60
N ASN A 260 -7.09 15.83 14.22
CA ASN A 260 -6.29 16.71 15.06
C ASN A 260 -6.89 18.13 15.13
N PRO A 261 -7.31 18.61 16.31
CA PRO A 261 -7.95 19.93 16.42
C PRO A 261 -6.94 21.08 16.32
N THR A 262 -5.64 20.81 16.52
CA THR A 262 -4.59 21.83 16.52
C THR A 262 -4.00 22.05 15.14
N TYR A 263 -3.85 20.99 14.35
CA TYR A 263 -3.25 21.06 13.03
C TYR A 263 -3.90 20.06 12.08
N LYS A 264 -4.67 20.57 11.11
CA LYS A 264 -5.27 19.74 10.07
C LYS A 264 -4.26 19.54 8.93
N LEU A 265 -3.89 18.29 8.66
CA LEU A 265 -3.13 17.94 7.47
C LEU A 265 -4.05 18.13 6.24
N GLU A 266 -3.56 18.84 5.23
CA GLU A 266 -4.26 19.06 3.96
C GLU A 266 -3.31 18.82 2.78
N PRO A 267 -2.76 17.60 2.62
CA PRO A 267 -1.85 17.31 1.51
C PRO A 267 -2.61 17.27 0.17
N ASN A 268 -1.91 17.44 -0.96
CA ASN A 268 -2.55 17.20 -2.26
C ASN A 268 -2.84 15.71 -2.49
N VAL A 269 -1.98 14.84 -1.93
CA VAL A 269 -1.99 13.39 -2.09
C VAL A 269 -1.87 12.68 -0.74
N TRP A 270 -2.72 11.68 -0.50
CA TRP A 270 -2.52 10.65 0.52
C TRP A 270 -2.03 9.38 -0.15
N TRP A 271 -0.96 8.79 0.36
CA TRP A 271 -0.34 7.60 -0.21
C TRP A 271 -0.40 6.45 0.80
N ILE A 272 -1.15 5.41 0.48
CA ILE A 272 -1.42 4.28 1.37
C ILE A 272 -0.52 3.10 1.02
N VAL A 273 0.22 2.59 2.01
CA VAL A 273 1.05 1.37 1.89
C VAL A 273 0.85 0.49 3.13
N VAL A 274 -0.17 -0.35 3.12
CA VAL A 274 -0.50 -1.28 4.22
C VAL A 274 -1.11 -2.55 3.65
N GLY A 275 -1.23 -3.60 4.45
CA GLY A 275 -1.86 -4.86 4.06
C GLY A 275 -0.88 -6.03 3.92
N SER A 276 0.43 -5.75 3.87
CA SER A 276 1.44 -6.82 3.83
C SER A 276 1.44 -7.61 5.14
N HIS A 277 1.32 -6.94 6.29
CA HIS A 277 1.27 -7.61 7.59
C HIS A 277 -0.04 -8.39 7.78
N ASP A 278 -1.19 -7.81 7.37
CA ASP A 278 -2.48 -8.53 7.32
C ASP A 278 -2.38 -9.84 6.52
N ALA A 279 -1.65 -9.78 5.40
CA ALA A 279 -1.54 -10.89 4.48
C ALA A 279 -0.51 -11.94 4.97
N ILE A 280 0.62 -11.53 5.54
CA ILE A 280 1.73 -12.44 5.86
C ILE A 280 1.56 -13.03 7.24
N VAL A 281 1.40 -12.15 8.24
CA VAL A 281 1.46 -12.54 9.65
C VAL A 281 0.11 -13.08 10.09
N ARG A 282 -0.96 -12.37 9.73
CA ARG A 282 -2.33 -12.78 10.11
C ARG A 282 -2.96 -13.76 9.13
N GLN A 283 -2.36 -13.95 7.96
CA GLN A 283 -2.84 -14.82 6.90
C GLN A 283 -4.29 -14.51 6.49
N CYS A 284 -4.65 -13.23 6.40
CA CYS A 284 -5.99 -12.85 6.04
C CYS A 284 -6.31 -13.14 4.59
N SER A 285 -7.56 -13.53 4.34
CA SER A 285 -8.06 -13.72 3.00
C SER A 285 -8.08 -12.39 2.24
N TYR A 286 -7.83 -12.46 0.93
CA TYR A 286 -7.80 -11.28 0.07
C TYR A 286 -9.02 -10.34 0.24
N PRO A 287 -10.27 -10.82 0.41
CA PRO A 287 -11.42 -9.93 0.54
C PRO A 287 -11.37 -9.13 1.84
N ASN A 288 -10.83 -9.72 2.92
CA ASN A 288 -10.75 -9.08 4.22
C ASN A 288 -9.75 -7.92 4.19
N ILE A 289 -8.59 -8.14 3.57
CA ILE A 289 -7.55 -7.11 3.42
C ILE A 289 -8.04 -5.99 2.50
N LEU A 290 -8.66 -6.35 1.38
CA LEU A 290 -9.26 -5.38 0.47
C LEU A 290 -10.28 -4.50 1.20
N ALA A 291 -11.21 -5.08 1.96
CA ALA A 291 -12.20 -4.31 2.72
C ALA A 291 -11.54 -3.28 3.68
N GLY A 292 -10.45 -3.64 4.36
CA GLY A 292 -9.69 -2.71 5.20
C GLY A 292 -9.07 -1.56 4.41
N LEU A 293 -8.41 -1.83 3.29
CA LEU A 293 -7.82 -0.82 2.40
C LEU A 293 -8.88 0.18 1.86
N LEU A 294 -10.05 -0.34 1.55
CA LEU A 294 -11.19 0.45 1.07
C LEU A 294 -11.78 1.33 2.17
N GLU A 295 -11.91 0.82 3.40
CA GLU A 295 -12.34 1.62 4.55
C GLU A 295 -11.32 2.72 4.88
N ILE A 296 -10.01 2.46 4.74
CA ILE A 296 -8.95 3.49 4.90
C ILE A 296 -9.14 4.59 3.86
N THR A 297 -9.32 4.20 2.61
CA THR A 297 -9.54 5.13 1.50
C THR A 297 -10.77 6.00 1.75
N ASN A 298 -11.89 5.38 2.14
CA ASN A 298 -13.14 6.09 2.44
C ASN A 298 -12.96 7.06 3.61
N THR A 299 -12.34 6.61 4.70
CA THR A 299 -12.05 7.43 5.89
C THR A 299 -11.26 8.70 5.52
N ILE A 300 -10.27 8.58 4.62
CA ILE A 300 -9.49 9.73 4.15
C ILE A 300 -10.35 10.63 3.26
N LEU A 301 -11.08 10.09 2.28
CA LEU A 301 -11.89 10.88 1.34
C LEU A 301 -13.00 11.68 2.03
N GLU A 302 -13.57 11.16 3.11
CA GLU A 302 -14.59 11.83 3.93
C GLU A 302 -14.02 13.07 4.64
N ASP A 303 -12.83 12.97 5.26
CA ASP A 303 -12.23 14.10 5.99
C ASP A 303 -11.44 15.06 5.08
N GLN A 304 -10.97 14.56 3.94
CA GLN A 304 -10.05 15.24 3.02
C GLN A 304 -10.62 15.31 1.59
N PRO A 305 -11.78 15.97 1.38
CA PRO A 305 -12.52 15.91 0.12
C PRO A 305 -11.75 16.47 -1.09
N HIS A 306 -10.71 17.28 -0.87
CA HIS A 306 -9.90 17.88 -1.94
C HIS A 306 -8.63 17.08 -2.28
N SER A 307 -8.30 16.08 -1.49
CA SER A 307 -7.10 15.26 -1.69
C SER A 307 -7.33 14.17 -2.73
N THR A 308 -6.24 13.71 -3.35
CA THR A 308 -6.23 12.44 -4.08
C THR A 308 -5.68 11.36 -3.16
N VAL A 309 -6.32 10.20 -3.11
CA VAL A 309 -5.83 9.02 -2.40
C VAL A 309 -5.20 8.08 -3.43
N VAL A 310 -3.96 7.67 -3.18
CA VAL A 310 -3.24 6.69 -4.00
C VAL A 310 -3.09 5.41 -3.20
N LEU A 311 -3.63 4.33 -3.74
CA LEU A 311 -3.43 2.96 -3.28
C LEU A 311 -2.16 2.42 -3.94
N ASN A 312 -1.11 2.23 -3.15
CA ASN A 312 0.07 1.52 -3.61
C ASN A 312 -0.25 0.03 -3.68
N SER A 313 0.16 -0.64 -4.76
CA SER A 313 0.11 -2.09 -4.80
C SER A 313 0.87 -2.68 -3.60
N LEU A 314 0.35 -3.76 -3.03
CA LEU A 314 1.16 -4.60 -2.16
C LEU A 314 2.40 -5.05 -2.93
N LEU A 315 3.57 -4.92 -2.31
CA LEU A 315 4.83 -5.24 -2.97
C LEU A 315 4.95 -6.76 -3.15
N PRO A 316 5.64 -7.22 -4.21
CA PRO A 316 5.93 -8.63 -4.36
C PRO A 316 6.86 -9.10 -3.26
N MET A 317 6.57 -10.31 -2.75
CA MET A 317 7.29 -10.95 -1.65
C MET A 317 7.39 -12.45 -1.97
N ASP A 318 8.53 -13.05 -1.64
CA ASP A 318 8.85 -14.47 -1.90
C ASP A 318 9.02 -15.15 -0.54
N LEU A 319 7.91 -15.54 0.09
CA LEU A 319 7.86 -15.96 1.49
C LEU A 319 8.33 -17.39 1.71
N ASP A 320 8.18 -18.25 0.70
CA ASP A 320 8.87 -19.53 0.58
C ASP A 320 8.53 -20.13 -0.79
N GLN A 321 9.38 -20.98 -1.37
CA GLN A 321 9.14 -21.57 -2.71
C GLN A 321 7.87 -22.44 -2.77
N THR A 322 7.35 -22.85 -1.61
CA THR A 322 6.25 -23.79 -1.47
C THR A 322 4.87 -23.16 -1.60
N THR A 323 4.75 -21.84 -1.36
CA THR A 323 3.46 -21.14 -1.41
C THR A 323 3.48 -20.11 -2.53
N ASN A 324 2.55 -20.22 -3.48
CA ASN A 324 2.39 -19.25 -4.56
C ASN A 324 1.66 -17.98 -4.08
N TYR A 325 2.17 -17.42 -2.98
CA TYR A 325 1.60 -16.34 -2.20
C TYR A 325 1.28 -15.10 -3.05
N TRP A 326 2.20 -14.78 -3.97
CA TRP A 326 2.00 -13.72 -4.94
C TRP A 326 0.72 -13.92 -5.75
N SER A 327 0.55 -15.08 -6.38
CA SER A 327 -0.61 -15.33 -7.25
C SER A 327 -1.93 -15.51 -6.48
N THR A 328 -1.87 -16.01 -5.25
CA THR A 328 -3.06 -16.39 -4.48
C THR A 328 -3.60 -15.25 -3.63
N ILE A 329 -2.73 -14.34 -3.18
CA ILE A 329 -3.13 -13.24 -2.28
C ILE A 329 -2.80 -11.90 -2.91
N VAL A 330 -1.51 -11.64 -3.16
CA VAL A 330 -1.03 -10.29 -3.45
C VAL A 330 -1.56 -9.76 -4.78
N ALA A 331 -1.45 -10.56 -5.85
CA ALA A 331 -1.92 -10.19 -7.17
C ALA A 331 -3.45 -9.98 -7.23
N PRO A 332 -4.29 -10.86 -6.65
CA PRO A 332 -5.72 -10.60 -6.52
C PRO A 332 -6.06 -9.30 -5.78
N ILE A 333 -5.39 -8.99 -4.67
CA ILE A 333 -5.61 -7.72 -3.95
C ILE A 333 -5.23 -6.54 -4.85
N ASN A 334 -4.05 -6.59 -5.48
CA ASN A 334 -3.56 -5.54 -6.36
C ASN A 334 -4.51 -5.29 -7.54
N GLN A 335 -4.97 -6.35 -8.19
CA GLN A 335 -5.94 -6.26 -9.27
C GLN A 335 -7.25 -5.66 -8.79
N ALA A 336 -7.75 -6.06 -7.62
CA ALA A 336 -8.99 -5.50 -7.07
C ALA A 336 -8.85 -4.02 -6.69
N MET A 337 -7.71 -3.61 -6.13
CA MET A 337 -7.39 -2.20 -5.87
C MET A 337 -7.33 -1.37 -7.15
N GLU A 338 -6.70 -1.90 -8.20
CA GLU A 338 -6.64 -1.25 -9.51
C GLU A 338 -8.04 -1.09 -10.11
N CYS A 339 -8.83 -2.16 -10.09
CA CYS A 339 -10.22 -2.13 -10.54
C CYS A 339 -11.07 -1.14 -9.74
N PHE A 340 -10.88 -1.07 -8.43
CA PHE A 340 -11.54 -0.09 -7.58
C PHE A 340 -11.18 1.34 -7.98
N ALA A 341 -9.90 1.66 -8.09
CA ALA A 341 -9.45 2.98 -8.49
C ALA A 341 -9.98 3.38 -9.88
N ALA A 342 -9.94 2.48 -10.86
CA ALA A 342 -10.47 2.70 -12.20
C ALA A 342 -12.01 2.85 -12.25
N GLY A 343 -12.71 2.27 -11.28
CA GLY A 343 -14.16 2.37 -11.14
C GLY A 343 -14.63 3.65 -10.43
N HIS A 344 -13.74 4.35 -9.72
CA HIS A 344 -14.10 5.51 -8.91
C HIS A 344 -14.48 6.73 -9.79
N TYR A 345 -15.57 7.40 -9.47
CA TYR A 345 -16.22 8.37 -10.38
C TYR A 345 -15.51 9.71 -10.56
N ASP A 346 -14.62 10.10 -9.65
CA ASP A 346 -14.11 11.48 -9.54
C ASP A 346 -12.57 11.60 -9.64
N ASP A 347 -11.89 10.57 -10.14
CA ASP A 347 -10.41 10.48 -10.29
C ASP A 347 -9.61 10.75 -9.00
N ARG A 348 -10.29 10.87 -7.85
CA ARG A 348 -9.66 11.12 -6.55
C ARG A 348 -9.07 9.87 -5.94
N VAL A 349 -9.43 8.68 -6.42
CA VAL A 349 -8.77 7.43 -6.06
C VAL A 349 -7.92 6.97 -7.24
N GLN A 350 -6.64 6.73 -6.99
CA GLN A 350 -5.73 6.23 -8.01
C GLN A 350 -5.01 4.99 -7.49
N PHE A 351 -4.66 4.11 -8.41
CA PHE A 351 -3.81 2.96 -8.12
C PHE A 351 -2.40 3.21 -8.64
N PHE A 352 -1.40 2.82 -7.86
CA PHE A 352 0.00 2.82 -8.28
C PHE A 352 0.54 1.40 -8.21
N ASN A 353 0.78 0.80 -9.38
CA ASN A 353 1.37 -0.52 -9.48
C ASN A 353 2.89 -0.45 -9.26
N ALA A 354 3.32 -0.58 -8.01
CA ALA A 354 4.74 -0.67 -7.66
C ALA A 354 5.36 -2.01 -8.05
N SER A 355 4.55 -3.05 -8.35
CA SER A 355 5.03 -4.40 -8.66
C SER A 355 5.97 -4.41 -9.86
N ASP A 356 5.71 -3.57 -10.88
CA ASP A 356 6.52 -3.48 -12.10
C ASP A 356 7.96 -3.04 -11.83
N LEU A 357 8.20 -2.36 -10.71
CA LEU A 357 9.54 -1.96 -10.28
C LEU A 357 10.37 -3.15 -9.79
N PHE A 358 9.71 -4.17 -9.25
CA PHE A 358 10.33 -5.24 -8.46
C PHE A 358 10.20 -6.63 -9.08
N LEU A 359 9.39 -6.78 -10.13
CA LEU A 359 9.24 -8.01 -10.91
C LEU A 359 9.92 -7.88 -12.27
N ASP A 360 10.46 -8.98 -12.79
CA ASP A 360 10.99 -9.04 -14.16
C ASP A 360 9.87 -9.14 -15.22
N ASP A 361 10.04 -8.40 -16.33
CA ASP A 361 9.05 -8.26 -17.41
C ASP A 361 8.69 -9.61 -18.08
N SER A 362 9.59 -10.59 -18.03
CA SER A 362 9.48 -11.85 -18.76
C SER A 362 8.39 -12.79 -18.23
N MET A 363 7.73 -12.50 -17.10
CA MET A 363 7.10 -13.55 -16.31
C MET A 363 5.90 -13.05 -15.46
N LEU A 364 4.97 -12.28 -16.04
CA LEU A 364 3.61 -12.09 -15.48
C LEU A 364 2.76 -13.37 -15.46
N SER A 365 3.34 -14.54 -15.79
CA SER A 365 2.67 -15.82 -15.67
C SER A 365 2.51 -16.22 -14.21
N ALA A 366 1.34 -16.78 -13.86
CA ALA A 366 0.85 -17.07 -12.50
C ALA A 366 1.72 -17.99 -11.61
N SER A 367 2.92 -18.38 -12.02
CA SER A 367 3.81 -19.32 -11.32
C SER A 367 5.24 -18.80 -11.32
N CYS A 368 5.50 -17.64 -10.70
CA CYS A 368 6.84 -17.07 -10.74
C CYS A 368 7.60 -17.17 -9.42
N THR A 369 8.13 -18.36 -9.16
CA THR A 369 9.25 -18.55 -8.24
C THR A 369 10.51 -17.99 -8.93
N GLY A 370 11.03 -16.85 -8.44
CA GLY A 370 12.25 -16.23 -8.98
C GLY A 370 12.07 -14.96 -9.83
N CYS A 371 10.85 -14.42 -9.98
CA CYS A 371 10.62 -13.13 -10.66
C CYS A 371 11.11 -11.91 -9.90
N LEU A 372 11.34 -12.08 -8.60
CA LEU A 372 11.69 -10.97 -7.75
C LEU A 372 13.08 -10.47 -8.13
N LYS A 373 13.18 -9.18 -8.46
CA LYS A 373 14.45 -8.48 -8.64
C LYS A 373 15.16 -8.37 -7.28
N ARG A 374 15.78 -9.48 -6.84
CA ARG A 374 16.33 -9.67 -5.47
C ARG A 374 17.30 -8.58 -5.04
N GLN A 375 17.96 -7.91 -5.98
CA GLN A 375 18.83 -6.77 -5.71
C GLN A 375 18.12 -5.60 -5.00
N TYR A 376 16.79 -5.51 -5.00
CA TYR A 376 16.04 -4.44 -4.33
C TYR A 376 15.52 -4.82 -2.94
N PHE A 377 15.78 -6.05 -2.49
CA PHE A 377 15.33 -6.58 -1.22
C PHE A 377 16.52 -6.86 -0.30
N HIS A 378 16.26 -6.98 0.99
CA HIS A 378 17.30 -7.41 1.94
C HIS A 378 17.74 -8.85 1.62
N THR A 379 19.02 -9.15 1.85
CA THR A 379 19.58 -10.49 1.60
C THR A 379 18.90 -11.58 2.43
N ASN A 380 18.42 -11.21 3.63
CA ASN A 380 17.81 -12.12 4.59
C ASN A 380 16.28 -11.99 4.61
N SER A 381 15.68 -11.15 3.76
CA SER A 381 14.23 -10.95 3.74
C SER A 381 13.77 -10.42 2.40
N THR A 382 12.85 -11.16 1.78
CA THR A 382 12.20 -10.80 0.51
C THR A 382 10.95 -9.93 0.71
N SER A 383 10.54 -9.70 1.96
CA SER A 383 9.43 -8.80 2.32
C SER A 383 9.89 -7.37 2.65
N ARG A 384 11.20 -7.18 2.87
CA ARG A 384 11.81 -5.89 3.22
C ARG A 384 12.65 -5.37 2.06
N LEU A 385 12.34 -4.16 1.60
CA LEU A 385 13.16 -3.45 0.62
C LEU A 385 14.50 -3.03 1.25
N ASN A 386 15.58 -3.15 0.48
CA ASN A 386 16.86 -2.52 0.83
C ASN A 386 16.90 -1.07 0.33
N ILE A 387 18.00 -0.36 0.60
CA ILE A 387 18.14 1.05 0.19
C ILE A 387 17.94 1.27 -1.32
N MET A 388 18.44 0.39 -2.19
CA MET A 388 18.26 0.53 -3.64
C MET A 388 16.78 0.37 -4.03
N GLY A 389 16.07 -0.56 -3.38
CA GLY A 389 14.63 -0.72 -3.56
C GLY A 389 13.83 0.52 -3.20
N TYR A 390 14.18 1.16 -2.08
CA TYR A 390 13.58 2.44 -1.68
C TYR A 390 13.91 3.60 -2.61
N GLU A 391 15.11 3.63 -3.19
CA GLU A 391 15.50 4.69 -4.13
C GLU A 391 14.69 4.64 -5.43
N ILE A 392 14.51 3.44 -6.01
CA ILE A 392 13.72 3.29 -7.24
C ILE A 392 12.23 3.53 -6.98
N TRP A 393 11.73 3.07 -5.83
CA TRP A 393 10.34 3.25 -5.43
C TRP A 393 10.03 4.72 -5.16
N GLY A 394 10.85 5.39 -4.35
CA GLY A 394 10.70 6.81 -4.05
C GLY A 394 10.74 7.69 -5.29
N LYS A 395 11.62 7.37 -6.27
CA LYS A 395 11.67 8.07 -7.56
C LYS A 395 10.34 7.94 -8.32
N ALA A 396 9.86 6.71 -8.49
CA ALA A 396 8.64 6.44 -9.25
C ALA A 396 7.39 7.06 -8.60
N ILE A 397 7.31 7.03 -7.26
CA ILE A 397 6.27 7.74 -6.51
C ILE A 397 6.36 9.24 -6.76
N ALA A 398 7.55 9.83 -6.67
CA ALA A 398 7.72 11.28 -6.84
C ALA A 398 7.27 11.73 -8.24
N GLU A 399 7.62 10.98 -9.28
CA GLU A 399 7.11 11.18 -10.64
C GLU A 399 5.59 11.11 -10.68
N ARG A 400 4.97 10.11 -10.04
CA ARG A 400 3.51 9.99 -10.00
C ARG A 400 2.84 11.15 -9.26
N VAL A 401 3.37 11.56 -8.11
CA VAL A 401 2.84 12.70 -7.34
C VAL A 401 2.92 13.99 -8.17
N ARG A 402 4.01 14.21 -8.91
CA ARG A 402 4.12 15.36 -9.84
C ARG A 402 3.06 15.32 -10.93
N GLN A 403 2.79 14.15 -11.52
CA GLN A 403 1.72 13.99 -12.52
C GLN A 403 0.34 14.36 -11.95
N ILE A 404 0.02 13.87 -10.74
CA ILE A 404 -1.25 14.17 -10.06
C ILE A 404 -1.38 15.69 -9.81
N ARG A 405 -0.31 16.36 -9.37
CA ARG A 405 -0.30 17.81 -9.14
C ARG A 405 -0.51 18.60 -10.42
N LYS A 406 0.10 18.17 -11.54
CA LYS A 406 -0.05 18.83 -12.85
C LYS A 406 -1.51 18.76 -13.34
N HIS A 407 -2.21 17.66 -13.09
CA HIS A 407 -3.61 17.50 -13.50
C HIS A 407 -4.61 18.34 -12.69
N LYS A 408 -4.27 18.75 -11.46
CA LYS A 408 -5.12 19.59 -10.60
C LYS A 408 -4.96 21.10 -10.81
N ARG A 409 -3.95 21.53 -11.57
CA ARG A 409 -3.74 22.94 -11.93
C ARG A 409 -4.48 23.24 -13.22
#